data_AF-A0A1E5BWM8-F1
#
_entry.id   AF-A0A1E5BWM8-F1
#
_cell.length_a   1.000
_cell.length_b   1.000
_cell.length_c   1.000
_cell.angle_alpha   90.00
_cell.angle_beta   90.00
_cell.angle_gamma   90.00
#
_symmetry.space_group_name_H-M   'P 1'
#
loop_
_entity.id
_entity.type
_entity.pdbx_description
1 polymer ?
#
loop_
_entity_poly.entity_id
_entity_poly.type
_entity_poly.pdbx_seq_one_letter_code
_entity_poly.pdbx_strand_id
1 'polypeptide(L)' 'MTQLNVHFRHIEISSDAGYADVYRAMSTAVSTQWPVMESFSTEQQLVAKEKAIVRATDALMHQLTSHKHSVKGR' A
#
# COMPACT_ATOMS: atom_id res chain seq x y z
N MET A 1 19.47 1.01 -11.38
CA MET A 1 18.21 1.27 -10.65
C MET A 1 17.91 0.07 -9.80
N THR A 2 17.85 0.22 -8.48
CA THR A 2 17.45 -0.84 -7.56
C THR A 2 15.93 -0.82 -7.42
N GLN A 3 15.27 -1.94 -7.67
CA GLN A 3 13.82 -2.09 -7.58
C GLN A 3 13.48 -2.89 -6.33
N LEU A 4 12.58 -2.35 -5.50
CA LEU A 4 12.05 -3.02 -4.33
C LEU A 4 10.62 -3.46 -4.62
N ASN A 5 10.34 -4.76 -4.52
CA ASN A 5 9.01 -5.33 -4.70
C ASN A 5 8.54 -5.89 -3.35
N VAL A 6 7.47 -5.31 -2.79
CA VAL A 6 6.83 -5.77 -1.55
C VAL A 6 5.53 -6.47 -1.90
N HIS A 7 5.38 -7.72 -1.49
CA HIS A 7 4.21 -8.56 -1.81
C HIS A 7 3.42 -8.87 -0.54
N PHE A 8 2.16 -8.42 -0.49
CA PHE A 8 1.24 -8.76 0.58
C PHE A 8 0.45 -10.01 0.22
N ARG A 9 0.39 -10.98 1.14
CA ARG A 9 -0.38 -12.22 0.92
C ARG A 9 -1.88 -12.03 1.11
N HIS A 10 -2.26 -11.27 2.13
CA HIS A 10 -3.66 -11.07 2.51
C HIS A 10 -3.77 -9.75 3.26
N ILE A 11 -4.70 -8.89 2.86
CA ILE A 11 -5.07 -7.67 3.58
C ILE A 11 -6.58 -7.59 3.57
N GLU A 12 -7.18 -7.58 4.76
CA GLU A 12 -8.62 -7.41 4.93
C GLU A 12 -8.93 -5.93 5.10
N ILE A 13 -9.74 -5.41 4.18
CA ILE A 13 -10.20 -4.03 4.20
C ILE A 13 -11.69 -4.05 3.91
N SER A 14 -12.44 -3.29 4.70
CA SER A 14 -13.88 -3.18 4.50
C SER A 14 -14.20 -2.55 3.14
N SER A 15 -15.28 -3.00 2.50
CA SER A 15 -15.67 -2.47 1.18
C SER A 15 -16.04 -0.99 1.22
N ASP A 16 -16.41 -0.44 2.38
CA ASP A 16 -16.72 0.97 2.62
C ASP A 16 -15.52 1.78 3.15
N ALA A 17 -14.34 1.15 3.31
CA ALA A 17 -13.14 1.80 3.81
C ALA A 17 -12.79 3.05 2.99
N GLY A 18 -12.49 4.13 3.70
CA GLY A 18 -12.00 5.37 3.13
C GLY A 18 -10.49 5.33 2.91
N TYR A 19 -9.95 6.36 2.26
CA TYR A 19 -8.51 6.50 2.04
C TYR A 19 -7.69 6.35 3.32
N ALA A 20 -8.14 6.95 4.43
CA ALA A 20 -7.44 6.91 5.70
C ALA A 20 -7.36 5.49 6.28
N ASP A 21 -8.41 4.70 6.16
CA ASP A 21 -8.44 3.30 6.62
C ASP A 21 -7.49 2.44 5.79
N VAL A 22 -7.51 2.63 4.47
CA VAL A 22 -6.61 1.94 3.54
C VAL A 22 -5.17 2.33 3.80
N TYR A 23 -4.87 3.61 3.95
CA TYR A 23 -3.53 4.10 4.25
C TYR A 23 -3.00 3.52 5.57
N ARG A 24 -3.84 3.47 6.62
CA ARG A 24 -3.47 2.88 7.90
C ARG A 24 -3.15 1.38 7.79
N ALA A 25 -3.97 0.63 7.05
CA ALA A 25 -3.74 -0.78 6.79
C ALA A 25 -2.44 -1.01 6.00
N MET A 26 -2.22 -0.24 4.93
CA MET A 26 -1.00 -0.31 4.12
C MET A 26 0.23 0.08 4.92
N SER A 27 0.17 1.16 5.71
CA SER A 27 1.28 1.62 6.54
C SER A 27 1.72 0.56 7.54
N THR A 28 0.76 -0.13 8.15
CA THR A 28 1.01 -1.27 9.04
C THR A 28 1.65 -2.43 8.28
N ALA A 29 1.01 -2.88 7.18
CA ALA A 29 1.48 -4.02 6.41
C ALA A 29 2.89 -3.81 5.83
N VAL A 30 3.15 -2.64 5.23
CA VAL A 30 4.46 -2.25 4.68
C VAL A 30 5.48 -2.20 5.81
N SER A 31 5.17 -1.55 6.94
CA SER A 31 6.14 -1.42 8.04
C SER A 31 6.49 -2.76 8.67
N THR A 32 5.55 -3.71 8.77
CA THR A 32 5.82 -5.06 9.30
C THR A 32 6.74 -5.88 8.38
N GLN A 33 6.66 -5.66 7.07
CA GLN A 33 7.41 -6.43 6.08
C GLN A 33 8.58 -5.66 5.46
N TRP A 34 8.87 -4.45 5.94
CA TRP A 34 9.88 -3.59 5.35
C TRP A 34 11.27 -4.22 5.51
N PRO A 35 11.97 -4.51 4.40
CA PRO A 35 13.31 -5.07 4.52
C PRO A 35 14.28 -4.01 5.03
N VAL A 36 15.22 -4.45 5.87
CA VAL A 36 16.39 -3.63 6.20
C VAL A 36 17.26 -3.54 4.96
N MET A 37 17.47 -2.33 4.45
CA MET A 37 18.30 -2.10 3.27
C MET A 37 19.62 -1.44 3.68
N GLU A 38 20.61 -2.24 4.02
CA GLU A 38 21.91 -1.78 4.56
C GLU A 38 22.66 -0.83 3.62
N SER A 39 22.38 -0.90 2.30
CA SER A 39 22.98 -0.03 1.29
C SER A 39 22.38 1.38 1.21
N PHE A 40 21.35 1.69 1.99
CA PHE A 40 20.64 2.98 1.97
C PHE A 40 20.69 3.65 3.33
N SER A 41 20.79 4.98 3.32
CA SER A 41 20.69 5.77 4.56
C SER A 41 19.31 5.61 5.20
N THR A 42 19.21 5.81 6.51
CA THR A 42 17.93 5.77 7.23
C THR A 42 16.88 6.68 6.60
N GLU A 43 17.28 7.88 6.17
CA GLU A 43 16.39 8.83 5.48
C GLU A 43 15.88 8.27 4.15
N GLN A 44 16.76 7.68 3.33
CA GLN A 44 16.37 7.05 2.07
C GLN A 44 15.41 5.87 2.30
N GLN A 45 15.65 5.07 3.34
CA GLN A 45 14.77 3.98 3.71
C GLN A 45 13.38 4.50 4.15
N LEU A 46 13.32 5.57 4.93
CA LEU A 46 12.06 6.21 5.33
C LEU A 46 11.28 6.76 4.13
N VAL A 47 11.96 7.48 3.23
CA VAL A 47 11.33 8.02 2.01
C VAL A 47 10.85 6.90 1.08
N ALA A 48 11.63 5.84 0.91
CA ALA A 48 11.23 4.68 0.11
C ALA A 48 10.01 3.98 0.73
N LYS A 49 10.00 3.83 2.06
CA LYS A 49 8.88 3.24 2.79
C LYS A 49 7.60 4.04 2.61
N GLU A 50 7.67 5.36 2.80
CA GLU A 50 6.51 6.23 2.64
C GLU A 50 5.97 6.19 1.21
N LYS A 51 6.85 6.23 0.20
CA LYS A 51 6.45 6.11 -1.20
C LYS A 51 5.77 4.77 -1.50
N ALA A 52 6.22 3.67 -0.88
CA ALA A 52 5.60 2.37 -1.04
C ALA A 52 4.19 2.34 -0.43
N ILE A 53 4.01 2.92 0.76
CA ILE A 53 2.71 3.02 1.44
C ILE A 53 1.71 3.81 0.60
N VAL A 54 2.10 5.01 0.14
CA VAL A 54 1.22 5.86 -0.68
C VAL A 54 0.83 5.17 -1.98
N ARG A 55 1.80 4.59 -2.71
CA ARG A 55 1.52 3.89 -3.97
C ARG A 55 0.61 2.68 -3.79
N ALA A 56 0.81 1.90 -2.73
CA ALA A 56 -0.04 0.74 -2.42
C ALA A 56 -1.47 1.19 -2.06
N THR A 57 -1.59 2.28 -1.30
CA THR A 57 -2.87 2.89 -0.93
C THR A 57 -3.63 3.36 -2.16
N ASP A 58 -2.98 4.14 -3.02
CA ASP A 58 -3.60 4.68 -4.24
C ASP A 58 -4.05 3.55 -5.19
N ALA A 59 -3.20 2.52 -5.36
CA ALA A 59 -3.52 1.37 -6.20
C ALA A 59 -4.75 0.61 -5.68
N LEU A 60 -4.83 0.36 -4.37
CA LEU A 60 -5.95 -0.36 -3.78
C LEU A 60 -7.23 0.47 -3.80
N MET A 61 -7.15 1.78 -3.51
CA MET A 61 -8.28 2.68 -3.62
C MET A 61 -8.84 2.72 -5.04
N HIS A 62 -7.98 2.74 -6.05
CA HIS A 62 -8.40 2.67 -7.45
C HIS A 62 -9.08 1.33 -7.80
N GLN A 63 -8.61 0.22 -7.24
CA GLN A 63 -9.26 -1.09 -7.42
C GLN A 63 -10.62 -1.16 -6.74
N LEU A 64 -10.75 -0.62 -5.51
CA LEU A 64 -12.00 -0.58 -4.75
C LEU A 64 -13.05 0.30 -5.45
N THR A 65 -12.66 1.46 -5.98
CA THR A 65 -13.59 2.34 -6.72
C THR A 65 -13.99 1.75 -8.07
N SER A 66 -13.06 1.12 -8.78
CA SER A 66 -13.33 0.40 -10.03
C SER A 66 -14.30 -0.77 -9.82
N HIS A 67 -14.12 -1.56 -8.75
CA HIS A 67 -15.05 -2.64 -8.39
C HIS A 67 -16.45 -2.11 -8.04
N LYS A 68 -16.54 -1.01 -7.28
CA LYS A 68 -17.84 -0.37 -6.96
C LYS A 68 -18.59 0.07 -8.22
N HIS A 69 -17.89 0.58 -9.23
CA HIS A 69 -18.49 0.95 -10.52
C HIS A 69 -18.94 -0.27 -11.33
N SER A 70 -18.20 -1.37 -11.31
CA SER A 70 -18.56 -2.59 -12.05
C SER A 70 -19.79 -3.31 -11.47
N VAL A 71 -20.00 -3.24 -10.15
CA VAL A 71 -21.16 -3.87 -9.48
C VAL A 71 -22.46 -3.08 -9.71
N LYS A 72 -22.40 -1.76 -9.94
CA LYS A 72 -23.59 -0.90 -10.13
C LYS A 72 -24.17 -0.95 -11.55
N GLY A 73 -23.52 -1.66 -12.48
CA GLY A 73 -23.93 -1.76 -13.88
C GLY A 73 -24.67 -3.05 -14.27
N ARG A 74 -25.10 -3.87 -13.30
CA ARG A 74 -25.95 -5.06 -13.53
C ARG A 74 -27.33 -4.90 -12.90
#